data_AF-A0A7S0DI20-F1
#
_entry.id   AF-A0A7S0DI20-F1
#
_cell.length_a   1.000
_cell.length_b   1.000
_cell.length_c   1.000
_cell.angle_alpha   90.00
_cell.angle_beta   90.00
_cell.angle_gamma   90.00
#
_symmetry.space_group_name_H-M   'P 1'
#
loop_
_entity.id
_entity.type
_entity.pdbx_description
1 polymer ?
#
loop_
_entity_poly.entity_id
_entity_poly.type
_entity_poly.pdbx_seq_one_letter_code
_entity_poly.pdbx_strand_id
1 'polypeptide(L)'
;MGSFCASHDYQELKAMERATSDYVMGRASLEDIWELLESGDGESHIGTEKLRSALLGAFLFFSMVYNPKRKKVPSAKQAEPYVDKLFGYVARKVDKDGDDKISREDFDEYGHFLKNEFHKMTQVNAAKVKARNGSGVRLVI
;
A
#
# COMPACT_ATOMS: atom_id res chain seq x y z
N MET A 1 -21.19 -7.19 11.51
CA MET A 1 -19.91 -6.72 10.93
C MET A 1 -19.30 -7.90 10.18
N GLY A 2 -19.44 -7.92 8.85
CA GLY A 2 -18.81 -8.93 8.00
C GLY A 2 -17.30 -8.72 7.97
N SER A 3 -16.51 -9.81 7.91
CA SER A 3 -15.06 -9.71 7.78
C SER A 3 -14.72 -9.36 6.33
N PHE A 4 -14.09 -8.21 6.12
CA PHE A 4 -13.67 -7.69 4.81
C PHE A 4 -12.66 -8.65 4.13
N CYS A 5 -11.91 -9.38 4.95
CA CYS A 5 -10.91 -10.34 4.49
C CYS A 5 -11.48 -11.69 4.02
N ALA A 6 -12.78 -11.96 4.19
CA ALA A 6 -13.36 -13.26 3.85
C ALA A 6 -13.74 -13.39 2.36
N SER A 7 -13.76 -12.28 1.60
CA SER A 7 -14.28 -12.24 0.22
C SER A 7 -13.27 -11.80 -0.84
N HIS A 8 -12.03 -11.48 -0.48
CA HIS A 8 -11.03 -11.01 -1.45
C HIS A 8 -10.37 -12.19 -2.16
N ASP A 9 -10.44 -12.21 -3.49
CA ASP A 9 -9.72 -13.18 -4.29
C ASP A 9 -8.20 -13.00 -4.06
N TYR A 10 -7.54 -14.10 -3.74
CA TYR A 10 -6.08 -14.12 -3.55
C TYR A 10 -5.33 -13.58 -4.78
N GLN A 11 -5.86 -13.83 -5.99
CA GLN A 11 -5.28 -13.35 -7.25
C GLN A 11 -5.38 -11.84 -7.38
N GLU A 12 -6.53 -11.24 -7.05
CA GLU A 12 -6.71 -9.78 -7.07
C GLU A 12 -5.75 -9.10 -6.11
N LEU A 13 -5.62 -9.64 -4.89
CA LEU A 13 -4.72 -9.11 -3.89
C LEU A 13 -3.25 -9.20 -4.33
N LYS A 14 -2.86 -10.30 -4.99
CA LYS A 14 -1.52 -10.47 -5.56
C LYS A 14 -1.25 -9.54 -6.74
N ALA A 15 -2.23 -9.33 -7.61
CA ALA A 15 -2.14 -8.37 -8.70
C ALA A 15 -1.95 -6.94 -8.14
N MET A 16 -2.71 -6.58 -7.11
CA MET A 16 -2.64 -5.28 -6.45
C MET A 16 -1.30 -5.03 -5.75
N GLU A 17 -0.78 -6.04 -5.04
CA GLU A 17 0.56 -6.03 -4.43
C GLU A 17 1.63 -5.76 -5.50
N ARG A 18 1.54 -6.45 -6.65
CA ARG A 18 2.48 -6.31 -7.76
C ARG A 18 2.38 -4.95 -8.43
N ALA A 19 1.18 -4.48 -8.74
CA ALA A 19 0.96 -3.17 -9.36
C ALA A 19 1.44 -2.03 -8.45
N THR A 20 1.17 -2.13 -7.14
CA THR A 20 1.70 -1.18 -6.16
C THR A 20 3.23 -1.16 -6.16
N SER A 21 3.86 -2.34 -6.13
CA SER A 21 5.32 -2.50 -6.21
C SER A 21 5.89 -1.86 -7.47
N ASP A 22 5.30 -2.15 -8.63
CA ASP A 22 5.75 -1.63 -9.91
C ASP A 22 5.58 -0.11 -9.98
N TYR A 23 4.48 0.45 -9.49
CA TYR A 23 4.24 1.89 -9.46
C TYR A 23 5.26 2.64 -8.58
N VAL A 24 5.47 2.20 -7.35
CA VAL A 24 6.39 2.89 -6.42
C VAL A 24 7.86 2.69 -6.81
N MET A 25 8.18 1.65 -7.60
CA MET A 25 9.50 1.46 -8.22
C MET A 25 9.64 2.16 -9.59
N GLY A 26 8.59 2.79 -10.11
CA GLY A 26 8.60 3.48 -11.41
C GLY A 26 8.59 2.56 -12.63
N ARG A 27 8.16 1.30 -12.47
CA ARG A 27 7.96 0.31 -13.55
C ARG A 27 6.53 0.30 -14.10
N ALA A 28 5.59 0.89 -13.36
CA ALA A 28 4.21 1.07 -13.76
C ALA A 28 3.74 2.50 -13.46
N SER A 29 2.64 2.88 -14.07
CA SER A 29 1.92 4.12 -13.86
C SER A 29 0.83 3.95 -12.80
N LEU A 30 0.23 5.06 -12.37
CA LEU A 30 -0.95 5.01 -11.49
C LEU A 30 -2.17 4.45 -12.25
N GLU A 31 -2.19 4.59 -13.57
CA GLU A 31 -3.25 4.06 -14.45
C GLU A 31 -3.33 2.55 -14.36
N ASP A 32 -2.18 1.86 -14.33
CA ASP A 32 -2.14 0.40 -14.21
C ASP A 32 -2.78 -0.08 -12.88
N ILE A 33 -2.72 0.73 -11.82
CA ILE A 33 -3.40 0.42 -10.55
C ILE A 33 -4.89 0.73 -10.67
N TRP A 34 -5.24 1.85 -11.30
CA TRP A 34 -6.63 2.25 -11.50
C TRP A 34 -7.40 1.22 -12.34
N GLU A 35 -6.86 0.80 -13.48
CA GLU A 35 -7.46 -0.20 -14.36
C GLU A 35 -7.74 -1.52 -13.63
N LEU A 36 -6.83 -1.95 -12.75
CA LEU A 36 -7.05 -3.15 -11.92
C LEU A 36 -8.24 -3.03 -10.95
N LEU A 37 -8.54 -1.81 -10.48
CA LEU A 37 -9.68 -1.54 -9.62
C LEU A 37 -10.97 -1.37 -10.44
N GLU A 38 -10.88 -0.77 -11.61
CA GLU A 38 -12.02 -0.51 -12.49
C GLU A 38 -12.51 -1.77 -13.24
N SER A 39 -11.62 -2.73 -13.53
CA SER A 39 -11.78 -3.90 -14.42
C SER A 39 -13.03 -4.80 -14.24
N GLY A 40 -13.92 -4.53 -13.28
CA GLY A 40 -15.19 -5.23 -13.09
C GLY A 40 -16.42 -4.55 -13.71
N ASP A 41 -16.47 -3.21 -13.76
CA ASP A 41 -17.75 -2.51 -13.89
C ASP A 41 -17.78 -1.40 -14.97
N GLY A 42 -16.63 -0.95 -15.48
CA GLY A 42 -16.55 0.18 -16.42
C GLY A 42 -17.14 1.48 -15.86
N GLU A 43 -17.17 1.58 -14.53
CA GLU A 43 -17.59 2.78 -13.81
C GLU A 43 -16.46 3.80 -13.79
N SER A 44 -16.79 5.07 -14.03
CA SER A 44 -15.82 6.17 -13.94
C SER A 44 -15.33 6.46 -12.51
N HIS A 45 -15.75 5.66 -11.53
CA HIS A 45 -15.41 5.81 -10.11
C HIS A 45 -15.16 4.44 -9.49
N ILE A 46 -14.34 4.40 -8.45
CA ILE A 46 -14.16 3.21 -7.62
C ILE A 46 -14.82 3.42 -6.26
N GLY A 47 -15.50 2.39 -5.77
CA GLY A 47 -16.04 2.41 -4.41
C GLY A 47 -14.96 2.34 -3.33
N THR A 48 -15.29 2.80 -2.14
CA THR A 48 -14.42 2.74 -0.96
C THR A 48 -13.91 1.33 -0.60
N GLU A 49 -14.69 0.30 -0.89
CA GLU A 49 -14.28 -1.10 -0.71
C GLU A 49 -13.08 -1.45 -1.60
N LYS A 50 -13.08 -1.02 -2.88
CA LYS A 50 -11.96 -1.21 -3.83
C LYS A 50 -10.71 -0.45 -3.37
N LEU A 51 -10.87 0.76 -2.83
CA LEU A 51 -9.76 1.50 -2.21
C LEU A 51 -9.17 0.73 -1.02
N ARG A 52 -10.02 0.11 -0.20
CA ARG A 52 -9.58 -0.68 0.95
C ARG A 52 -8.81 -1.93 0.51
N SER A 53 -9.21 -2.56 -0.60
CA SER A 53 -8.47 -3.66 -1.25
C SER A 53 -7.09 -3.19 -1.72
N ALA A 54 -7.05 -2.02 -2.37
CA ALA A 54 -5.82 -1.39 -2.83
C ALA A 54 -4.84 -1.16 -1.67
N LEU A 55 -5.35 -0.61 -0.57
CA LEU A 55 -4.59 -0.36 0.66
C LEU A 55 -4.09 -1.65 1.32
N LEU A 56 -4.89 -2.72 1.29
CA LEU A 56 -4.45 -4.02 1.80
C LEU A 56 -3.28 -4.55 0.96
N GLY A 57 -3.38 -4.52 -0.37
CA GLY A 57 -2.29 -4.94 -1.27
C GLY A 57 -1.01 -4.11 -1.03
N ALA A 58 -1.16 -2.79 -0.93
CA ALA A 58 -0.06 -1.88 -0.62
C ALA A 58 0.58 -2.18 0.75
N PHE A 59 -0.24 -2.40 1.78
CA PHE A 59 0.24 -2.72 3.13
C PHE A 59 1.04 -4.02 3.18
N LEU A 60 0.59 -5.05 2.46
CA LEU A 60 1.30 -6.33 2.39
C LEU A 60 2.65 -6.17 1.70
N PHE A 61 2.69 -5.45 0.58
CA PHE A 61 3.93 -5.11 -0.10
C PHE A 61 4.89 -4.33 0.82
N PHE A 62 4.41 -3.24 1.42
CA PHE A 62 5.20 -2.41 2.32
C PHE A 62 5.70 -3.16 3.56
N SER A 63 4.92 -4.12 4.08
CA SER A 63 5.34 -4.98 5.17
C SER A 63 6.57 -5.83 4.81
N MET A 64 6.69 -6.28 3.55
CA MET A 64 7.87 -6.98 3.05
C MET A 64 9.07 -6.05 2.92
N VAL A 65 8.87 -4.85 2.38
CA VAL A 65 9.95 -3.86 2.19
C VAL A 65 10.49 -3.36 3.53
N TYR A 66 9.61 -3.08 4.50
CA TYR A 66 9.99 -2.54 5.80
C TYR A 66 10.81 -3.53 6.63
N ASN A 67 10.56 -4.84 6.49
CA ASN A 67 11.34 -5.85 7.19
C ASN A 67 11.58 -7.09 6.32
N PRO A 68 12.60 -7.07 5.45
CA PRO A 68 12.93 -8.20 4.57
C PRO A 68 13.31 -9.47 5.34
N LYS A 69 13.65 -9.35 6.63
CA LYS A 69 13.99 -10.47 7.51
C LYS A 69 12.78 -11.10 8.20
N ARG A 70 11.59 -10.48 8.12
CA ARG A 70 10.38 -11.13 8.63
C ARG A 70 10.07 -12.33 7.74
N LYS A 71 10.10 -13.51 8.36
CA LYS A 71 9.77 -14.78 7.70
C LYS A 71 8.29 -14.92 7.32
N LYS A 72 7.41 -14.05 7.83
CA LYS A 72 5.97 -14.08 7.54
C LYS A 72 5.43 -12.67 7.34
N VAL A 73 4.86 -12.47 6.15
CA VAL A 73 3.94 -11.36 5.86
C VAL A 73 2.67 -11.59 6.69
N PRO A 74 2.06 -10.54 7.28
CA PRO A 74 0.77 -10.66 7.94
C PRO A 74 -0.25 -11.30 6.98
N SER A 75 -1.12 -12.17 7.48
CA SER A 75 -2.29 -12.56 6.69
C SER A 75 -3.23 -11.37 6.49
N ALA A 76 -4.12 -11.42 5.50
CA ALA A 76 -5.12 -10.37 5.27
C ALA A 76 -5.87 -10.01 6.56
N LYS A 77 -6.34 -11.02 7.30
CA LYS A 77 -7.02 -10.87 8.58
C LYS A 77 -6.16 -10.20 9.67
N GLN A 78 -4.85 -10.44 9.66
CA GLN A 78 -3.92 -9.77 10.59
C GLN A 78 -3.63 -8.33 10.18
N ALA A 79 -3.71 -8.02 8.88
CA ALA A 79 -3.53 -6.69 8.33
C ALA A 79 -4.78 -5.81 8.48
N GLU A 80 -5.98 -6.40 8.51
CA GLU A 80 -7.29 -5.73 8.62
C GLU A 80 -7.32 -4.55 9.60
N PRO A 81 -6.98 -4.68 10.91
CA PRO A 81 -7.05 -3.55 11.84
C PRO A 81 -6.06 -2.42 11.54
N TYR A 82 -4.98 -2.68 10.80
CA TYR A 82 -4.04 -1.66 10.35
C TYR A 82 -4.53 -0.98 9.08
N VAL A 83 -5.08 -1.77 8.15
CA VAL A 83 -5.70 -1.27 6.92
C VAL A 83 -6.88 -0.38 7.25
N ASP A 84 -7.71 -0.70 8.25
CA ASP A 84 -8.86 0.12 8.64
C ASP A 84 -8.46 1.50 9.14
N LYS A 85 -7.40 1.56 9.95
CA LYS A 85 -6.83 2.84 10.42
C LYS A 85 -6.24 3.63 9.26
N LEU A 86 -5.58 2.93 8.33
CA LEU A 86 -4.98 3.56 7.15
C LEU A 86 -6.05 4.08 6.20
N PHE A 87 -7.11 3.29 5.99
CA PHE A 87 -8.27 3.63 5.20
C PHE A 87 -8.91 4.91 5.72
N GLY A 88 -9.17 5.03 7.03
CA GLY A 88 -9.71 6.28 7.59
C GLY A 88 -8.82 7.52 7.40
N TYR A 89 -7.51 7.36 7.18
CA TYR A 89 -6.61 8.47 6.85
C TYR A 89 -6.60 8.77 5.34
N VAL A 90 -6.57 7.73 4.51
CA VAL A 90 -6.46 7.85 3.06
C VAL A 90 -7.80 8.24 2.44
N ALA A 91 -8.90 7.65 2.88
CA ALA A 91 -10.25 7.98 2.42
C ALA A 91 -10.51 9.49 2.51
N ARG A 92 -10.23 10.14 3.66
CA ARG A 92 -10.39 11.60 3.83
C ARG A 92 -9.56 12.49 2.89
N LYS A 93 -8.56 11.93 2.21
CA LYS A 93 -7.72 12.65 1.27
C LYS A 93 -8.09 12.39 -0.18
N VAL A 94 -8.53 11.17 -0.43
CA VAL A 94 -8.88 10.66 -1.75
C VAL A 94 -10.34 11.01 -2.02
N ASP A 95 -11.26 10.60 -1.15
CA ASP A 95 -12.68 10.99 -1.19
C ASP A 95 -12.89 12.34 -0.49
N LYS A 96 -12.75 13.43 -1.26
CA LYS A 96 -12.79 14.82 -0.75
C LYS A 96 -14.21 15.33 -0.53
N ASP A 97 -15.14 14.91 -1.35
CA ASP A 97 -16.56 15.26 -1.30
C ASP A 97 -17.37 14.31 -0.41
N GLY A 98 -16.81 13.15 -0.05
CA GLY A 98 -17.38 12.24 0.94
C GLY A 98 -18.59 11.48 0.40
N ASP A 99 -18.61 11.23 -0.92
CA ASP A 99 -19.72 10.55 -1.60
C ASP A 99 -19.49 9.03 -1.72
N ASP A 100 -18.42 8.52 -1.09
CA ASP A 100 -17.94 7.14 -1.15
C ASP A 100 -17.55 6.67 -2.57
N LYS A 101 -17.40 7.59 -3.53
CA LYS A 101 -16.98 7.33 -4.91
C LYS A 101 -15.72 8.10 -5.23
N ILE A 102 -14.67 7.34 -5.48
CA ILE A 102 -13.37 7.93 -5.78
C ILE A 102 -13.27 8.07 -7.29
N SER A 103 -13.20 9.30 -7.77
CA SER A 103 -12.92 9.61 -9.17
C SER A 103 -11.47 9.31 -9.54
N ARG A 104 -11.17 9.31 -10.85
CA ARG A 104 -9.79 9.13 -11.32
C ARG A 104 -8.88 10.27 -10.87
N GLU A 105 -9.39 11.50 -10.86
CA GLU A 105 -8.65 12.67 -10.41
C GLU A 105 -8.34 12.59 -8.91
N ASP A 106 -9.30 12.16 -8.10
CA ASP A 106 -9.12 11.95 -6.67
C ASP A 106 -8.11 10.85 -6.36
N PHE A 107 -8.03 9.84 -7.23
CA PHE A 107 -7.08 8.74 -7.11
C PHE A 107 -5.61 9.18 -7.23
N ASP A 108 -5.32 10.35 -7.81
CA ASP A 108 -3.95 10.87 -7.84
C ASP A 108 -3.40 11.13 -6.42
N GLU A 109 -4.25 11.52 -5.47
CA GLU A 109 -3.87 11.66 -4.05
C GLU A 109 -3.45 10.32 -3.44
N TYR A 110 -4.08 9.22 -3.87
CA TYR A 110 -3.67 7.87 -3.49
C TYR A 110 -2.29 7.54 -4.05
N GLY A 111 -2.02 7.88 -5.31
CA GLY A 111 -0.72 7.72 -5.92
C GLY A 111 0.39 8.52 -5.20
N HIS A 112 0.10 9.74 -4.76
CA HIS A 112 1.00 10.55 -3.94
C HIS A 112 1.24 9.93 -2.57
N PHE A 113 0.19 9.41 -1.94
CA PHE A 113 0.28 8.69 -0.68
C PHE A 113 1.22 7.48 -0.78
N LEU A 114 1.08 6.62 -1.80
CA LEU A 114 1.91 5.43 -1.98
C LEU A 114 3.40 5.77 -2.13
N LYS A 115 3.73 6.76 -2.97
CA LYS A 115 5.12 7.20 -3.17
C LYS A 115 5.73 7.77 -1.89
N ASN A 116 4.97 8.61 -1.18
CA ASN A 116 5.43 9.20 0.07
C ASN A 116 5.70 8.13 1.13
N GLU A 117 4.80 7.14 1.25
CA GLU A 117 4.95 6.08 2.26
C GLU A 117 6.13 5.16 1.92
N PHE A 118 6.30 4.78 0.65
CA PHE A 118 7.47 4.04 0.18
C PHE A 118 8.78 4.81 0.43
N HIS A 119 8.79 6.12 0.17
CA HIS A 119 9.95 6.96 0.43
C HIS A 119 10.33 7.00 1.92
N LYS A 120 9.37 7.18 2.82
CA LYS A 120 9.63 7.12 4.27
C LYS A 120 10.23 5.78 4.69
N MET A 121 9.70 4.67 4.17
CA MET A 121 10.18 3.33 4.52
C MET A 121 11.61 3.08 4.03
N THR A 122 11.93 3.50 2.81
CA THR A 122 13.29 3.37 2.26
C THR A 122 14.31 4.22 3.03
N GLN A 123 13.93 5.45 3.46
CA GLN A 123 14.78 6.26 4.33
C GLN A 123 15.05 5.60 5.68
N VAL A 124 14.00 5.06 6.33
CA VAL A 124 14.15 4.36 7.63
C VAL A 124 15.06 3.14 7.50
N ASN A 125 14.92 2.37 6.41
CA ASN A 125 15.78 1.22 6.16
C ASN A 125 17.22 1.63 5.88
N ALA A 126 17.45 2.69 5.10
CA ALA A 126 18.79 3.23 4.86
C ALA A 126 19.45 3.70 6.16
N ALA A 127 18.70 4.37 7.05
CA ALA A 127 19.19 4.78 8.36
C ALA A 127 19.58 3.57 9.25
N LYS A 128 18.77 2.50 9.25
CA LYS A 128 19.09 1.25 9.97
C LYS A 128 20.36 0.57 9.44
N VAL A 129 20.61 0.61 8.13
CA VAL A 129 21.84 0.06 7.53
C VAL A 129 23.07 0.86 7.95
N LYS A 130 23.00 2.20 7.88
CA LYS A 130 24.09 3.07 8.35
C LYS A 130 24.41 2.86 9.83
N ALA A 131 23.39 2.76 10.69
CA ALA A 131 23.58 2.50 12.12
C ALA A 131 24.24 1.14 12.41
N ARG A 132 24.00 0.12 11.57
CA ARG A 132 24.61 -1.21 11.72
C ARG A 132 26.05 -1.27 11.19
N ASN A 133 26.37 -0.52 10.14
CA ASN A 133 27.71 -0.47 9.55
C ASN A 133 28.65 0.54 10.25
N GLY A 134 28.11 1.49 11.02
CA GLY A 134 28.89 2.49 11.77
C GLY A 134 29.43 2.04 13.13
N SER A 135 29.00 0.88 13.66
CA SER A 135 29.43 0.38 14.98
C SER A 135 30.65 -0.56 14.92
N GLY A 136 31.43 -0.51 13.84
CA GLY A 136 32.52 -1.43 13.54
C GLY A 136 33.95 -0.89 13.67
N VAL A 137 34.19 0.21 14.40
CA VAL A 137 35.56 0.65 14.72
C VAL A 137 35.69 0.87 16.22
N ARG A 138 36.00 -0.20 16.95
CA ARG A 138 36.66 -0.09 18.25
C ARG A 138 38.16 0.01 17.95
N LEU A 139 38.65 1.25 17.85
CA LEU A 139 40.09 1.50 17.87
C LEU A 139 40.59 1.03 19.24
N VAL A 140 41.33 -0.07 19.25
CA VAL A 140 42.19 -0.45 20.38
C VAL A 140 43.57 -0.69 19.77
N ILE A 141 44.38 0.36 19.78
CA ILE A 141 45.83 0.24 19.84
C ILE A 141 46.29 1.24 20.89
#